data_AF-A0A0F9K3M9-F1
#
_entry.id   AF-A0A0F9K3M9-F1
#
_cell.length_a   1.000
_cell.length_b   1.000
_cell.length_c   1.000
_cell.angle_alpha   90.00
_cell.angle_beta   90.00
_cell.angle_gamma   90.00
#
_symmetry.space_group_name_H-M   'P 1'
#
loop_
_entity.id
_entity.type
_entity.pdbx_description
1 polymer ?
#
loop_
_entity_poly.entity_id
_entity_poly.type
_entity_poly.pdbx_seq_one_letter_code
_entity_poly.pdbx_strand_id
1 'polypeptide(L)'
;DNGSKSSTFVFVSYGDTGANLQLVVDTTLGESNNPAEYPDFPFGSLVPSGHKIELLGILASDVGPAANVTGTYSMTQYLKLMRGREVLFDEDHNGLLYYNPQQDPPGAVNLIGEGYSPGGNFTQCDIKQPLMFDPPLTFLEGEELSVIWHIANDGTTGVVISQALQEVGMILKLSPI
;
A
#
# COMPACT_ATOMS: atom_id res chain seq x y z
N ASP A 1 -13.68 6.45 19.80
CA ASP A 1 -13.58 5.49 18.69
C ASP A 1 -13.60 4.06 19.26
N ASN A 2 -14.22 3.12 18.54
CA ASN A 2 -14.22 1.66 18.83
C ASN A 2 -14.91 1.20 20.13
N GLY A 3 -15.75 2.03 20.74
CA GLY A 3 -16.64 1.62 21.83
C GLY A 3 -17.94 1.00 21.32
N SER A 4 -18.63 0.19 22.15
CA SER A 4 -19.90 -0.47 21.78
C SER A 4 -21.06 0.48 21.45
N LYS A 5 -20.93 1.77 21.79
CA LYS A 5 -21.86 2.85 21.45
C LYS A 5 -21.26 3.89 20.51
N SER A 6 -20.07 3.61 19.97
CA SER A 6 -19.36 4.53 19.08
C SER A 6 -19.98 4.48 17.69
N SER A 7 -20.31 5.63 17.14
CA SER A 7 -20.65 5.76 15.72
C SER A 7 -19.41 5.88 14.84
N THR A 8 -18.23 6.03 15.45
CA THR A 8 -16.93 6.11 14.78
C THR A 8 -16.10 4.88 15.10
N PHE A 9 -15.37 4.39 14.10
CA PHE A 9 -14.38 3.36 14.34
C PHE A 9 -13.13 3.53 13.51
N VAL A 10 -12.00 3.17 14.11
CA VAL A 10 -10.67 3.13 13.52
C VAL A 10 -10.33 1.67 13.25
N PHE A 11 -9.89 1.40 12.03
CA PHE A 11 -9.55 0.07 11.55
C PHE A 11 -8.39 0.14 10.55
N VAL A 12 -7.79 -1.01 10.27
CA VAL A 12 -6.83 -1.14 9.17
C VAL A 12 -7.55 -1.84 8.03
N SER A 13 -7.53 -1.22 6.85
CA SER A 13 -7.94 -1.85 5.61
C SER A 13 -6.71 -2.44 4.95
N TYR A 14 -6.68 -3.75 4.75
CA TYR A 14 -5.62 -4.44 4.03
C TYR A 14 -6.08 -4.70 2.61
N GLY A 15 -5.17 -4.53 1.66
CA GLY A 15 -5.45 -4.86 0.29
C GLY A 15 -4.22 -5.05 -0.56
N ASP A 16 -4.48 -5.65 -1.71
CA ASP A 16 -3.49 -6.30 -2.54
C ASP A 16 -4.00 -6.33 -4.00
N THR A 17 -3.25 -6.92 -4.94
CA THR A 17 -3.57 -6.88 -6.38
C THR A 17 -4.38 -8.08 -6.88
N GLY A 18 -4.61 -9.09 -6.03
CA GLY A 18 -5.19 -10.38 -6.39
C GLY A 18 -4.31 -11.28 -7.26
N ALA A 19 -3.05 -10.88 -7.46
CA ALA A 19 -2.12 -11.55 -8.35
C ALA A 19 -0.66 -11.35 -7.90
N ASN A 20 0.23 -12.05 -8.59
CA ASN A 20 1.68 -11.85 -8.46
C ASN A 20 2.14 -10.68 -9.33
N LEU A 21 3.11 -9.91 -8.84
CA LEU A 21 3.73 -8.81 -9.58
C LEU A 21 5.11 -9.23 -10.11
N GLN A 22 5.39 -8.95 -11.38
CA GLN A 22 6.66 -9.32 -12.05
C GLN A 22 7.07 -8.40 -13.22
N LEU A 23 6.16 -7.51 -13.64
CA LEU A 23 6.34 -6.63 -14.80
C LEU A 23 6.56 -5.19 -14.35
N VAL A 24 7.28 -4.42 -15.17
CA VAL A 24 7.41 -2.97 -14.99
C VAL A 24 6.10 -2.29 -15.38
N VAL A 25 5.18 -2.18 -14.44
CA VAL A 25 3.86 -1.60 -14.67
C VAL A 25 3.25 -1.08 -13.37
N ASP A 26 2.44 -0.05 -13.51
CA ASP A 26 1.53 0.41 -12.46
C ASP A 26 0.40 -0.60 -12.30
N THR A 27 0.28 -1.19 -11.10
CA THR A 27 -0.77 -2.16 -10.79
C THR A 27 -1.61 -1.67 -9.62
N THR A 28 -2.91 -1.50 -9.84
CA THR A 28 -3.87 -1.10 -8.79
C THR A 28 -4.09 -2.24 -7.80
N LEU A 29 -4.01 -1.93 -6.52
CA LEU A 29 -4.44 -2.81 -5.43
C LEU A 29 -5.96 -2.69 -5.32
N GLY A 30 -6.67 -3.67 -5.89
CA GLY A 30 -8.11 -3.67 -6.03
C GLY A 30 -8.82 -4.83 -5.34
N GLU A 31 -8.08 -5.62 -4.56
CA GLU A 31 -8.65 -6.68 -3.73
C GLU A 31 -8.48 -6.33 -2.25
N SER A 32 -9.60 -6.30 -1.51
CA SER A 32 -9.59 -6.10 -0.06
C SER A 32 -9.54 -7.43 0.67
N ASN A 33 -8.67 -7.51 1.67
CA ASN A 33 -8.53 -8.67 2.56
C ASN A 33 -9.33 -8.49 3.87
N ASN A 34 -10.17 -7.46 3.95
CA ASN A 34 -10.94 -7.17 5.13
C ASN A 34 -12.19 -8.06 5.26
N PRO A 35 -12.65 -8.34 6.49
CA PRO A 35 -13.96 -8.95 6.71
C PRO A 35 -15.07 -8.08 6.12
N ALA A 36 -16.12 -8.73 5.62
CA ALA A 36 -17.24 -8.07 4.90
C ALA A 36 -18.02 -7.06 5.76
N GLU A 37 -17.84 -7.05 7.08
CA GLU A 37 -18.42 -6.06 7.99
C GLU A 37 -17.75 -4.68 7.87
N TYR A 38 -16.55 -4.61 7.27
CA TYR A 38 -15.80 -3.38 7.05
C TYR A 38 -15.98 -2.92 5.59
N PRO A 39 -15.92 -1.60 5.31
CA PRO A 39 -15.91 -1.13 3.94
C PRO A 39 -14.61 -1.50 3.24
N ASP A 40 -14.70 -1.94 1.98
CA ASP A 40 -13.55 -2.31 1.15
C ASP A 40 -12.71 -1.10 0.70
N PHE A 41 -13.05 0.12 1.10
CA PHE A 41 -12.25 1.31 0.77
C PHE A 41 -10.83 1.20 1.37
N PRO A 42 -9.77 1.54 0.63
CA PRO A 42 -9.74 1.98 -0.78
C PRO A 42 -9.58 0.85 -1.82
N PHE A 43 -9.47 -0.41 -1.40
CA PHE A 43 -9.07 -1.56 -2.21
C PHE A 43 -10.23 -2.30 -2.91
N GLY A 44 -11.31 -1.62 -3.29
CA GLY A 44 -12.43 -2.30 -3.96
C GLY A 44 -13.76 -1.58 -3.96
N SER A 45 -13.89 -0.52 -3.15
CA SER A 45 -15.12 0.29 -3.11
C SER A 45 -14.85 1.76 -2.80
N LEU A 46 -15.87 2.57 -3.05
CA LEU A 46 -15.92 4.00 -2.72
C LEU A 46 -16.23 4.20 -1.23
N VAL A 47 -16.10 5.44 -0.76
CA VAL A 47 -16.61 5.79 0.58
C VAL A 47 -18.12 5.52 0.66
N PRO A 48 -18.62 4.75 1.65
CA PRO A 48 -20.03 4.42 1.78
C PRO A 48 -20.93 5.65 1.96
N SER A 49 -22.20 5.50 1.57
CA SER A 49 -23.21 6.55 1.74
C SER A 49 -23.42 6.94 3.20
N GLY A 50 -23.61 8.24 3.47
CA GLY A 50 -23.82 8.79 4.81
C GLY A 50 -22.58 8.78 5.72
N HIS A 51 -21.40 8.45 5.18
CA HIS A 51 -20.16 8.36 5.94
C HIS A 51 -19.04 9.16 5.29
N LYS A 52 -18.06 9.53 6.12
CA LYS A 52 -16.75 10.01 5.70
C LYS A 52 -15.67 9.05 6.17
N ILE A 53 -14.60 8.94 5.40
CA ILE A 53 -13.39 8.20 5.77
C ILE A 53 -12.23 9.17 5.90
N GLU A 54 -11.51 9.09 7.01
CA GLU A 54 -10.26 9.81 7.24
C GLU A 54 -9.11 8.80 7.15
N LEU A 55 -8.20 9.00 6.19
CA LEU A 55 -6.96 8.23 6.08
C LEU A 55 -5.94 8.83 7.05
N LEU A 56 -5.66 8.08 8.11
CA LEU A 56 -4.77 8.47 9.19
C LEU A 56 -3.31 8.12 8.89
N GLY A 57 -3.07 7.04 8.14
CA GLY A 57 -1.72 6.60 7.82
C GLY A 57 -1.66 5.35 6.96
N ILE A 58 -0.45 5.00 6.57
CA ILE A 58 -0.12 3.90 5.66
C ILE A 58 0.86 2.95 6.33
N LEU A 59 0.53 1.67 6.24
CA LEU A 59 1.36 0.53 6.57
C LEU A 59 1.79 -0.09 5.23
N ALA A 60 3.03 0.15 4.82
CA ALA A 60 3.62 -0.49 3.66
C ALA A 60 5.12 -0.66 3.89
N SER A 61 5.72 -1.62 3.20
CA SER A 61 7.17 -1.82 3.18
C SER A 61 7.65 -1.85 1.74
N ASP A 62 8.85 -1.36 1.49
CA ASP A 62 9.55 -1.69 0.26
C ASP A 62 9.93 -3.17 0.26
N VAL A 63 9.92 -3.81 -0.92
CA VAL A 63 10.15 -5.24 -1.07
C VAL A 63 11.13 -5.55 -2.20
N GLY A 64 12.13 -6.36 -1.87
CA GLY A 64 12.97 -7.10 -2.81
C GLY A 64 12.80 -8.61 -2.60
N PRO A 65 12.34 -9.40 -3.60
CA PRO A 65 12.21 -10.84 -3.50
C PRO A 65 13.54 -11.56 -3.22
N ALA A 66 13.47 -12.63 -2.43
CA ALA A 66 14.59 -13.51 -2.09
C ALA A 66 15.36 -14.07 -3.30
N ALA A 67 14.64 -14.32 -4.39
CA ALA A 67 15.19 -14.91 -5.60
C ALA A 67 15.79 -13.88 -6.58
N ASN A 68 15.82 -12.59 -6.19
CA ASN A 68 16.55 -11.58 -6.95
C ASN A 68 18.02 -12.00 -7.10
N VAL A 69 18.53 -11.86 -8.31
CA VAL A 69 19.95 -12.01 -8.63
C VAL A 69 20.36 -10.90 -9.61
N THR A 70 21.65 -10.60 -9.67
CA THR A 70 22.17 -9.63 -10.63
C THR A 70 21.73 -10.00 -12.05
N GLY A 71 20.98 -9.10 -12.71
CA GLY A 71 20.43 -9.31 -14.06
C GLY A 71 19.10 -10.07 -14.14
N THR A 72 18.54 -10.52 -13.01
CA THR A 72 17.16 -11.05 -12.90
C THR A 72 16.55 -10.63 -11.56
N TYR A 73 15.90 -9.47 -11.51
CA TYR A 73 15.36 -8.92 -10.26
C TYR A 73 14.04 -8.18 -10.45
N SER A 74 13.22 -8.13 -9.40
CA SER A 74 12.11 -7.17 -9.26
C SER A 74 12.21 -6.43 -7.95
N MET A 75 11.65 -5.24 -7.87
CA MET A 75 11.55 -4.48 -6.62
C MET A 75 10.35 -3.56 -6.66
N THR A 76 9.77 -3.27 -5.50
CA THR A 76 8.89 -2.10 -5.38
C THR A 76 9.72 -0.83 -5.58
N GLN A 77 9.10 0.20 -6.17
CA GLN A 77 9.75 1.49 -6.36
C GLN A 77 8.90 2.65 -5.84
N TYR A 78 7.62 2.69 -6.21
CA TYR A 78 6.70 3.74 -5.77
C TYR A 78 5.36 3.17 -5.35
N LEU A 79 4.79 3.75 -4.30
CA LEU A 79 3.39 3.56 -3.91
C LEU A 79 2.63 4.83 -4.30
N LYS A 80 1.84 4.74 -5.35
CA LYS A 80 1.07 5.85 -5.90
C LYS A 80 -0.33 5.86 -5.31
N LEU A 81 -0.77 7.04 -4.90
CA LEU A 81 -2.10 7.29 -4.35
C LEU A 81 -2.82 8.25 -5.28
N MET A 82 -3.94 7.82 -5.85
CA MET A 82 -4.72 8.65 -6.78
C MET A 82 -6.10 8.95 -6.21
N ARG A 83 -6.42 10.24 -6.05
CA ARG A 83 -7.78 10.70 -5.72
C ARG A 83 -8.44 11.16 -7.00
N GLY A 84 -9.35 10.36 -7.54
CA GLY A 84 -9.90 10.58 -8.87
C GLY A 84 -8.80 10.55 -9.94
N ARG A 85 -8.44 11.72 -10.48
CA ARG A 85 -7.41 11.87 -11.52
C ARG A 85 -6.11 12.52 -11.04
N GLU A 86 -6.04 12.86 -9.76
CA GLU A 86 -4.89 13.55 -9.18
C GLU A 86 -3.98 12.54 -8.46
N VAL A 87 -2.68 12.57 -8.75
CA VAL A 87 -1.68 11.84 -7.97
C VAL A 87 -1.32 12.67 -6.75
N LEU A 88 -1.41 12.06 -5.57
CA LEU A 88 -1.10 12.72 -4.32
C LEU A 88 0.41 12.61 -4.01
N PHE A 89 0.92 13.60 -3.28
CA PHE A 89 2.25 13.63 -2.63
C PHE A 89 3.49 13.70 -3.53
N ASP A 90 3.35 13.80 -4.85
CA ASP A 90 4.47 13.93 -5.77
C ASP A 90 4.10 14.79 -6.99
N GLU A 91 4.86 15.86 -7.22
CA GLU A 91 4.68 16.76 -8.39
C GLU A 91 5.02 16.05 -9.71
N ASP A 92 5.92 15.06 -9.67
CA ASP A 92 6.33 14.27 -10.84
C ASP A 92 5.39 13.08 -11.10
N HIS A 93 4.33 12.92 -10.28
CA HIS A 93 3.28 11.90 -10.43
C HIS A 93 3.77 10.44 -10.34
N ASN A 94 4.93 10.17 -9.74
CA ASN A 94 5.41 8.81 -9.48
C ASN A 94 4.77 8.22 -8.22
N GLY A 95 4.65 9.04 -7.16
CA GLY A 95 4.06 8.67 -5.88
C GLY A 95 5.08 8.62 -4.73
N LEU A 96 4.71 8.00 -3.62
CA LEU A 96 5.59 7.87 -2.46
C LEU A 96 6.71 6.86 -2.72
N LEU A 97 7.94 7.19 -2.34
CA LEU A 97 9.09 6.31 -2.52
C LEU A 97 8.98 5.04 -1.64
N TYR A 98 9.04 3.86 -2.25
CA TYR A 98 9.12 2.57 -1.56
C TYR A 98 10.09 1.68 -2.32
N TYR A 99 11.35 2.09 -2.31
CA TYR A 99 12.38 1.61 -3.24
C TYR A 99 13.38 0.69 -2.54
N ASN A 100 13.48 -0.56 -3.02
CA ASN A 100 14.49 -1.50 -2.56
C ASN A 100 15.57 -1.75 -3.64
N PRO A 101 16.75 -1.11 -3.56
CA PRO A 101 17.75 -1.18 -4.64
C PRO A 101 18.45 -2.54 -4.78
N GLN A 102 18.22 -3.48 -3.86
CA GLN A 102 19.06 -4.66 -3.74
C GLN A 102 18.70 -5.72 -4.80
N GLN A 103 19.63 -5.92 -5.73
CA GLN A 103 19.51 -6.89 -6.81
C GLN A 103 19.96 -8.30 -6.42
N ASP A 104 20.74 -8.44 -5.35
CA ASP A 104 21.25 -9.73 -4.87
C ASP A 104 21.09 -9.81 -3.34
N PRO A 105 19.94 -10.31 -2.84
CA PRO A 105 19.67 -10.40 -1.42
C PRO A 105 20.66 -11.32 -0.70
N PRO A 106 21.39 -10.82 0.31
CA PRO A 106 22.32 -11.64 1.05
C PRO A 106 21.59 -12.79 1.73
N GLY A 107 21.99 -14.03 1.41
CA GLY A 107 21.39 -15.24 1.98
C GLY A 107 20.06 -15.67 1.34
N ALA A 108 19.68 -15.09 0.19
CA ALA A 108 18.46 -15.45 -0.54
C ALA A 108 17.20 -15.37 0.33
N VAL A 109 17.03 -14.24 1.03
CA VAL A 109 15.87 -13.93 1.88
C VAL A 109 15.09 -12.75 1.30
N ASN A 110 13.78 -12.70 1.56
CA ASN A 110 12.96 -11.56 1.15
C ASN A 110 13.41 -10.33 1.95
N LEU A 111 13.75 -9.27 1.24
CA LEU A 111 14.14 -7.99 1.82
C LEU A 111 12.88 -7.16 1.96
N ILE A 112 12.34 -7.11 3.18
CA ILE A 112 11.12 -6.39 3.51
C ILE A 112 11.50 -5.22 4.40
N GLY A 113 11.33 -3.99 3.92
CA GLY A 113 11.70 -2.79 4.67
C GLY A 113 13.21 -2.57 4.80
N GLU A 114 14.03 -3.17 3.93
CA GLU A 114 15.50 -3.00 3.95
C GLU A 114 15.99 -1.88 3.00
N GLY A 115 15.07 -1.26 2.26
CA GLY A 115 15.32 -0.17 1.34
C GLY A 115 14.90 1.20 1.88
N TYR A 116 14.43 2.05 0.97
CA TYR A 116 14.07 3.44 1.22
C TYR A 116 12.56 3.63 1.15
N SER A 117 11.98 3.97 2.30
CA SER A 117 10.54 4.17 2.46
C SER A 117 10.27 5.24 3.53
N PRO A 118 9.22 6.08 3.37
CA PRO A 118 8.86 7.13 4.32
C PRO A 118 8.23 6.58 5.62
N GLY A 119 7.79 5.32 5.61
CA GLY A 119 7.23 4.59 6.74
C GLY A 119 7.40 3.08 6.54
N GLY A 120 6.86 2.29 7.47
CA GLY A 120 6.92 0.84 7.45
C GLY A 120 5.65 0.14 7.91
N ASN A 121 5.67 -1.18 7.82
CA ASN A 121 4.58 -2.04 8.28
C ASN A 121 4.59 -2.30 9.80
N PHE A 122 5.62 -1.86 10.52
CA PHE A 122 5.81 -2.09 11.96
C PHE A 122 5.61 -3.56 12.39
N THR A 123 6.34 -4.45 11.72
CA THR A 123 6.33 -5.91 11.95
C THR A 123 7.67 -6.39 12.54
N GLN A 124 7.78 -7.70 12.73
CA GLN A 124 9.05 -8.34 13.10
C GLN A 124 10.15 -8.22 12.02
N CYS A 125 9.77 -7.98 10.76
CA CYS A 125 10.70 -7.84 9.64
C CYS A 125 11.01 -6.37 9.34
N ASP A 126 9.99 -5.50 9.40
CA ASP A 126 10.14 -4.06 9.16
C ASP A 126 9.71 -3.28 10.40
N ILE A 127 10.69 -2.81 11.17
CA ILE A 127 10.46 -2.09 12.43
C ILE A 127 10.17 -0.59 12.24
N LYS A 128 10.13 -0.08 11.00
CA LYS A 128 9.81 1.33 10.76
C LYS A 128 8.36 1.61 11.18
N GLN A 129 8.16 2.81 11.71
CA GLN A 129 6.83 3.28 12.10
C GLN A 129 5.96 3.50 10.85
N PRO A 130 4.62 3.37 10.96
CA PRO A 130 3.72 3.68 9.85
C PRO A 130 3.86 5.13 9.40
N LEU A 131 3.62 5.40 8.13
CA LEU A 131 3.56 6.77 7.62
C LEU A 131 2.24 7.39 8.09
N MET A 132 2.29 8.30 9.06
CA MET A 132 1.11 8.98 9.61
C MET A 132 0.88 10.34 8.95
N PHE A 133 -0.38 10.71 8.72
CA PHE A 133 -0.78 12.01 8.20
C PHE A 133 -1.34 12.91 9.30
N ASP A 134 -0.83 14.13 9.37
CA ASP A 134 -1.34 15.19 10.24
C ASP A 134 -1.36 16.54 9.47
N PRO A 135 -2.54 17.05 9.07
CA PRO A 135 -3.87 16.49 9.30
C PRO A 135 -4.18 15.25 8.45
N PRO A 136 -5.13 14.39 8.86
CA PRO A 136 -5.59 13.26 8.06
C PRO A 136 -6.20 13.68 6.71
N LEU A 137 -6.08 12.81 5.70
CA LEU A 137 -6.77 13.02 4.43
C LEU A 137 -8.24 12.62 4.56
N THR A 138 -9.15 13.55 4.26
CA THR A 138 -10.61 13.31 4.36
C THR A 138 -11.22 13.01 3.00
N PHE A 139 -12.02 11.94 2.97
CA PHE A 139 -12.83 11.50 1.84
C PHE A 139 -14.30 11.48 2.25
N LEU A 140 -15.15 12.11 1.44
CA LEU A 140 -16.61 12.19 1.60
C LEU A 140 -17.29 11.04 0.86
N GLU A 141 -18.58 10.87 1.12
CA GLU A 141 -19.44 9.90 0.43
C GLU A 141 -19.23 9.90 -1.09
N GLY A 142 -19.03 8.70 -1.65
CA GLY A 142 -18.85 8.50 -3.09
C GLY A 142 -17.46 8.88 -3.64
N GLU A 143 -16.56 9.42 -2.82
CA GLU A 143 -15.18 9.65 -3.24
C GLU A 143 -14.37 8.35 -3.29
N GLU A 144 -13.35 8.36 -4.16
CA GLU A 144 -12.46 7.24 -4.41
C GLU A 144 -11.02 7.58 -4.05
N LEU A 145 -10.26 6.54 -3.71
CA LEU A 145 -8.81 6.56 -3.62
C LEU A 145 -8.31 5.27 -4.27
N SER A 146 -7.45 5.38 -5.28
CA SER A 146 -6.75 4.23 -5.85
C SER A 146 -5.36 4.13 -5.25
N VAL A 147 -4.99 2.92 -4.84
CA VAL A 147 -3.65 2.58 -4.34
C VAL A 147 -2.96 1.74 -5.41
N ILE A 148 -1.76 2.13 -5.81
CA ILE A 148 -1.10 1.56 -7.00
C ILE A 148 0.37 1.28 -6.67
N TRP A 149 0.81 0.05 -6.89
CA TRP A 149 2.22 -0.30 -6.87
C TRP A 149 2.85 -0.01 -8.24
N HIS A 150 3.98 0.69 -8.23
CA HIS A 150 4.93 0.68 -9.33
C HIS A 150 6.07 -0.28 -9.01
N ILE A 151 6.26 -1.29 -9.88
CA ILE A 151 7.34 -2.27 -9.78
C ILE A 151 8.40 -1.96 -10.83
N ALA A 152 9.67 -2.05 -10.44
CA ALA A 152 10.80 -2.00 -11.34
C ALA A 152 11.45 -3.39 -11.48
N ASN A 153 12.04 -3.66 -12.64
CA ASN A 153 12.84 -4.86 -12.90
C ASN A 153 14.02 -4.53 -13.84
N ASP A 154 14.81 -5.53 -14.24
CA ASP A 154 15.97 -5.39 -15.15
C ASP A 154 15.64 -5.10 -16.63
N GLY A 155 14.36 -4.96 -17.00
CA GLY A 155 13.89 -4.77 -18.37
C GLY A 155 13.42 -6.06 -19.06
N THR A 156 13.37 -7.21 -18.37
CA THR A 156 12.80 -8.48 -18.84
C THR A 156 11.64 -8.97 -17.95
N THR A 157 11.41 -10.28 -17.82
CA THR A 157 10.50 -10.83 -16.80
C THR A 157 11.29 -10.93 -15.49
N GLY A 158 11.00 -10.03 -14.56
CA GLY A 158 11.66 -9.99 -13.26
C GLY A 158 11.23 -11.14 -12.36
N VAL A 159 11.74 -11.15 -11.13
CA VAL A 159 11.38 -12.12 -10.10
C VAL A 159 9.98 -11.82 -9.57
N VAL A 160 9.23 -12.86 -9.22
CA VAL A 160 7.88 -12.70 -8.68
C VAL A 160 7.92 -12.06 -7.29
N ILE A 161 7.20 -10.94 -7.13
CA ILE A 161 6.70 -10.45 -5.84
C ILE A 161 5.32 -11.08 -5.65
N SER A 162 5.19 -11.97 -4.68
CA SER A 162 3.93 -12.66 -4.42
C SER A 162 2.87 -11.72 -3.86
N GLN A 163 1.59 -12.07 -4.02
CA GLN A 163 0.45 -11.34 -3.45
C GLN A 163 0.66 -10.95 -1.97
N ALA A 164 1.08 -11.90 -1.12
CA ALA A 164 1.31 -11.68 0.31
C ALA A 164 2.48 -10.72 0.63
N LEU A 165 3.41 -10.51 -0.30
CA LEU A 165 4.54 -9.61 -0.09
C LEU A 165 4.20 -8.16 -0.44
N GLN A 166 3.24 -7.94 -1.34
CA GLN A 166 2.85 -6.61 -1.81
C GLN A 166 1.60 -6.05 -1.12
N GLU A 167 1.10 -6.72 -0.09
CA GLU A 167 -0.03 -6.24 0.71
C GLU A 167 0.31 -4.89 1.38
N VAL A 168 -0.68 -3.99 1.39
CA VAL A 168 -0.60 -2.67 2.02
C VAL A 168 -1.77 -2.52 2.99
N GLY A 169 -1.50 -1.93 4.16
CA GLY A 169 -2.51 -1.54 5.13
C GLY A 169 -2.76 -0.03 5.11
N MET A 170 -4.03 0.38 5.16
CA MET A 170 -4.47 1.76 5.31
C MET A 170 -5.12 1.92 6.69
N ILE A 171 -4.58 2.81 7.52
CA ILE A 171 -5.16 3.13 8.83
C ILE A 171 -6.27 4.15 8.59
N LEU A 172 -7.51 3.70 8.76
CA LEU A 172 -8.70 4.46 8.41
C LEU A 172 -9.56 4.72 9.63
N LYS A 173 -10.24 5.87 9.61
CA LYS A 173 -11.32 6.19 10.53
C LYS A 173 -12.60 6.42 9.75
N LEU A 174 -13.62 5.60 10.00
CA LEU A 174 -14.97 5.81 9.49
C LEU A 174 -15.76 6.63 10.51
N SER A 175 -16.47 7.65 10.04
CA SER A 175 -17.40 8.44 10.84
C SER A 175 -18.67 8.76 10.04
N PRO A 176 -19.84 8.93 10.68
CA PRO A 176 -21.02 9.45 10.01
C PRO A 176 -20.78 10.91 9.57
N ILE A 177 -21.46 11.33 8.50
CA ILE A 177 -21.56 12.74 8.08
C ILE A 177 -22.64 13.46 8.89
#